data_AF-A0A391PRS8-F1
#
_entry.id   AF-A0A391PRS8-F1
#
_cell.length_a   1.000
_cell.length_b   1.000
_cell.length_c   1.000
_cell.angle_alpha   90.00
_cell.angle_beta   90.00
_cell.angle_gamma   90.00
#
_symmetry.space_group_name_H-M   'P 1'
#
loop_
_entity.id
_entity.type
_entity.pdbx_description
1 polymer ?
#
loop_
_entity_poly.entity_id
_entity_poly.type
_entity_poly.pdbx_seq_one_letter_code
_entity_poly.pdbx_strand_id
1 'polypeptide(L)'
;MTDTSTADPVATTTGGNSDNIAALLDSLRGDANAALDRLKHHHDRAAELRAAADAETRAYAAAYRAIRARGWFTVAQLRGLGFAEPRTRARRTKPAS
;
A
#
# COMPACT_ATOMS: atom_id res chain seq x y z
N MET A 1 52.09 57.90 7.71
CA MET A 1 50.90 58.68 7.32
C MET A 1 50.24 57.90 6.19
N THR A 2 49.03 57.39 6.47
CA THR A 2 48.09 56.62 5.63
C THR A 2 48.50 55.26 5.07
N ASP A 3 48.15 54.23 5.85
CA ASP A 3 47.64 52.94 5.39
C ASP A 3 46.54 53.09 4.33
N THR A 4 46.61 52.31 3.25
CA THR A 4 45.42 51.90 2.51
C THR A 4 45.59 50.46 2.04
N SER A 5 45.19 49.54 2.91
CA SER A 5 44.96 48.13 2.59
C SER A 5 43.73 48.03 1.69
N THR A 6 43.93 47.85 0.39
CA THR A 6 42.88 47.48 -0.56
C THR A 6 42.47 46.03 -0.26
N ALA A 7 41.42 45.86 0.54
CA ALA A 7 40.75 44.58 0.70
C ALA A 7 39.96 44.27 -0.57
N ASP A 8 40.34 43.21 -1.27
CA ASP A 8 39.55 42.60 -2.35
C ASP A 8 38.19 42.13 -1.81
N PRO A 9 37.05 42.50 -2.42
CA PRO A 9 35.76 41.93 -2.07
C PRO A 9 35.55 40.61 -2.84
N VAL A 10 36.20 39.52 -2.42
CA VAL A 10 35.87 38.17 -2.89
C VAL A 10 35.23 37.37 -1.76
N ALA A 11 34.04 37.77 -1.34
CA ALA A 11 33.31 37.02 -0.31
C ALA A 11 31.79 37.18 -0.39
N THR A 12 31.17 37.04 -1.57
CA THR A 12 29.71 36.82 -1.60
C THR A 12 29.25 36.08 -2.87
N THR A 13 29.52 34.77 -2.94
CA THR A 13 28.81 33.90 -3.93
C THR A 13 28.39 32.55 -3.33
N THR A 14 28.90 32.18 -2.15
CA THR A 14 28.62 30.87 -1.53
C THR A 14 27.29 30.80 -0.76
N GLY A 15 26.74 31.94 -0.31
CA GLY A 15 25.49 31.98 0.47
C GLY A 15 24.25 31.54 -0.31
N GLY A 16 24.04 32.06 -1.52
CA GLY A 16 22.82 31.79 -2.32
C GLY A 16 22.71 30.36 -2.86
N ASN A 17 23.83 29.68 -3.12
CA ASN A 17 23.81 28.30 -3.60
C ASN A 17 23.49 27.30 -2.48
N SER A 18 24.01 27.55 -1.28
CA SER A 18 23.80 26.66 -0.13
C SER A 18 22.35 26.70 0.34
N ASP A 19 21.73 27.88 0.37
CA ASP A 19 20.32 28.06 0.73
C ASP A 19 19.37 27.43 -0.29
N ASN A 20 19.70 27.50 -1.59
CA ASN A 20 18.93 26.85 -2.64
C ASN A 20 19.02 25.31 -2.57
N ILE A 21 20.21 24.77 -2.32
CA ILE A 21 20.40 23.32 -2.11
C ILE A 21 19.61 22.85 -0.89
N ALA A 22 19.62 23.62 0.21
CA ALA A 22 18.85 23.28 1.42
C ALA A 22 17.34 23.24 1.13
N ALA A 23 16.81 24.22 0.40
CA ALA A 23 15.41 24.25 0.00
C ALA A 23 15.01 23.07 -0.90
N LEU A 24 15.87 22.71 -1.86
CA LEU A 24 15.65 21.54 -2.72
C LEU A 24 15.65 20.22 -1.94
N LEU A 25 16.58 20.06 -0.99
CA LEU A 25 16.64 18.87 -0.14
C LEU A 25 15.41 18.75 0.78
N ASP A 26 14.91 19.87 1.29
CA ASP A 26 13.69 19.89 2.12
C ASP A 26 12.45 19.55 1.28
N SER A 27 12.33 20.12 0.08
CA SER A 27 11.30 19.75 -0.90
C SER A 27 11.34 18.26 -1.24
N LEU A 28 12.53 17.73 -1.54
CA LEU A 28 12.71 16.30 -1.84
C LEU A 28 12.33 15.41 -0.65
N ARG A 29 12.68 15.83 0.58
CA ARG A 29 12.29 15.13 1.79
C ARG A 29 10.77 15.14 1.97
N GLY A 30 10.11 16.27 1.72
CA GLY A 30 8.65 16.39 1.74
C GLY A 30 7.99 15.43 0.74
N ASP A 31 8.47 15.43 -0.50
CA ASP A 31 7.96 14.56 -1.56
C ASP A 31 8.17 13.07 -1.25
N ALA A 32 9.33 12.71 -0.71
CA ALA A 32 9.65 11.35 -0.31
C ALA A 32 8.72 10.87 0.81
N ASN A 33 8.48 11.70 1.83
CA ASN A 33 7.56 11.38 2.92
C ASN A 33 6.13 11.22 2.39
N ALA A 34 5.66 12.14 1.54
CA ALA A 34 4.34 12.05 0.93
C ALA A 34 4.19 10.79 0.06
N ALA A 35 5.25 10.36 -0.63
CA ALA A 35 5.24 9.12 -1.40
C ALA A 35 5.16 7.87 -0.50
N LEU A 36 5.87 7.86 0.62
CA LEU A 36 5.79 6.78 1.62
C LEU A 36 4.39 6.68 2.23
N ASP A 37 3.76 7.82 2.55
CA ASP A 37 2.40 7.85 3.08
C ASP A 37 1.38 7.30 2.07
N ARG A 38 1.50 7.68 0.79
CA ARG A 38 0.68 7.11 -0.28
C ARG A 38 0.89 5.60 -0.42
N LEU A 39 2.14 5.15 -0.38
CA LEU A 39 2.46 3.72 -0.47
C LEU A 39 1.84 2.93 0.69
N LYS A 40 1.96 3.44 1.92
CA LYS A 40 1.34 2.86 3.10
C LYS A 40 -0.18 2.80 2.95
N HIS A 41 -0.81 3.89 2.51
CA HIS A 41 -2.25 3.92 2.29
C HIS A 41 -2.70 2.85 1.29
N HIS A 42 -2.01 2.73 0.14
CA HIS A 42 -2.33 1.71 -0.86
C HIS A 42 -2.10 0.29 -0.35
N HIS A 43 -1.05 0.08 0.43
CA HIS A 43 -0.78 -1.21 1.06
C HIS A 43 -1.91 -1.61 2.01
N ASP A 44 -2.33 -0.70 2.88
CA ASP A 44 -3.39 -0.96 3.88
C ASP A 44 -4.74 -1.20 3.19
N ARG A 45 -5.10 -0.38 2.20
CA ARG A 45 -6.27 -0.59 1.32
C ARG A 45 -6.24 -1.96 0.64
N ALA A 46 -5.09 -2.39 0.13
CA ALA A 46 -4.95 -3.69 -0.50
C ALA A 46 -5.11 -4.84 0.51
N ALA A 47 -4.65 -4.67 1.75
CA ALA A 47 -4.88 -5.63 2.81
C ALA A 47 -6.36 -5.73 3.19
N GLU A 48 -7.05 -4.60 3.31
CA GLU A 48 -8.50 -4.54 3.58
C GLU A 48 -9.31 -5.25 2.48
N LEU A 49 -9.03 -4.94 1.20
CA LEU A 49 -9.72 -5.57 0.07
C LEU A 49 -9.49 -7.08 0.02
N ARG A 50 -8.27 -7.55 0.33
CA ARG A 50 -7.99 -8.99 0.44
C ARG A 50 -8.80 -9.63 1.58
N ALA A 51 -8.87 -8.98 2.73
CA ALA A 51 -9.65 -9.48 3.86
C ALA A 51 -11.16 -9.53 3.54
N ALA A 52 -11.68 -8.52 2.84
CA ALA A 52 -13.08 -8.49 2.38
C ALA A 52 -13.37 -9.63 1.37
N ALA A 53 -12.51 -9.81 0.36
CA ALA A 53 -12.66 -10.89 -0.62
C ALA A 53 -12.59 -12.29 0.04
N ASP A 54 -11.71 -12.46 1.03
CA ASP A 54 -11.62 -13.68 1.83
C ASP A 54 -12.91 -13.94 2.63
N ALA A 55 -13.48 -12.90 3.24
CA ALA A 55 -14.72 -12.99 4.00
C ALA A 55 -15.91 -13.35 3.09
N GLU A 56 -16.03 -12.69 1.94
CA GLU A 56 -17.06 -12.96 0.93
C GLU A 56 -16.95 -14.40 0.40
N THR A 57 -15.74 -14.86 0.10
CA THR A 57 -15.50 -16.24 -0.35
C THR A 57 -15.94 -17.27 0.70
N ARG A 58 -15.67 -17.02 1.99
CA ARG A 58 -16.11 -17.90 3.09
C ARG A 58 -17.62 -17.88 3.27
N ALA A 59 -18.25 -16.71 3.15
CA ALA A 59 -19.70 -16.57 3.23
C ALA A 59 -20.39 -17.33 2.10
N TYR A 60 -19.90 -17.17 0.87
CA TYR A 60 -20.37 -17.94 -0.29
C TYR A 60 -20.19 -19.45 -0.08
N ALA A 61 -19.05 -19.88 0.46
CA ALA A 61 -18.83 -21.30 0.77
C ALA A 61 -19.77 -21.86 1.82
N ALA A 62 -20.06 -21.10 2.87
CA ALA A 62 -21.04 -21.48 3.89
C ALA A 62 -22.44 -21.60 3.27
N ALA A 63 -22.86 -20.63 2.44
CA ALA A 63 -24.15 -20.67 1.76
C ALA A 63 -24.27 -21.86 0.80
N TYR A 64 -23.24 -22.13 -0.01
CA TYR A 64 -23.19 -23.29 -0.90
C TYR A 64 -23.35 -24.60 -0.13
N ARG A 65 -22.60 -24.78 0.97
CA ARG A 65 -22.70 -25.98 1.83
C ARG A 65 -24.08 -26.11 2.48
N ALA A 66 -24.67 -25.01 2.94
CA ALA A 66 -26.00 -25.00 3.53
C ALA A 66 -27.08 -25.42 2.51
N ILE A 67 -26.99 -24.94 1.26
CA ILE A 67 -27.89 -25.35 0.17
C ILE A 67 -27.70 -26.83 -0.15
N ARG A 68 -26.44 -27.29 -0.24
CA ARG A 68 -26.12 -28.71 -0.48
C ARG A 68 -26.65 -29.62 0.63
N ALA A 69 -26.54 -29.21 1.90
CA ALA A 69 -27.01 -29.98 3.05
C ALA A 69 -28.54 -30.16 3.05
N ARG A 70 -29.30 -29.22 2.48
CA ARG A 70 -30.76 -29.33 2.32
C ARG A 70 -31.18 -30.33 1.24
N GLY A 71 -30.27 -30.73 0.35
CA GLY A 71 -30.52 -31.76 -0.66
C GLY A 71 -31.43 -31.35 -1.82
N TRP A 72 -31.87 -30.08 -1.88
CA TRP A 72 -32.77 -29.58 -2.93
C TRP A 72 -32.14 -29.56 -4.32
N PHE A 73 -30.81 -29.44 -4.40
CA PHE A 73 -30.09 -29.35 -5.66
C PHE A 73 -28.89 -30.30 -5.70
N THR A 74 -28.75 -30.99 -6.83
CA THR A 74 -27.53 -31.72 -7.19
C THR A 74 -26.39 -30.76 -7.50
N VAL A 75 -25.14 -31.24 -7.46
CA VAL A 75 -23.96 -30.42 -7.85
C VAL A 75 -24.10 -29.91 -9.28
N ALA A 76 -24.62 -30.74 -10.19
CA ALA A 76 -24.81 -30.37 -11.58
C ALA A 76 -25.83 -29.23 -11.76
N GLN A 77 -26.93 -29.26 -11.00
CA GLN A 77 -27.94 -28.19 -11.02
C GLN A 77 -27.38 -26.86 -10.49
N LEU A 78 -26.63 -26.89 -9.39
CA LEU A 78 -25.98 -25.68 -8.86
C LEU A 78 -24.98 -25.11 -9.86
N ARG A 79 -24.15 -25.96 -10.49
CA ARG A 79 -23.23 -25.53 -11.54
C ARG A 79 -23.96 -24.91 -12.74
N GLY A 80 -25.08 -25.49 -13.15
CA GLY A 80 -25.91 -24.97 -14.24
C GLY A 80 -26.53 -23.60 -13.94
N LEU A 81 -26.77 -23.29 -12.66
CA LEU A 81 -27.24 -21.99 -12.19
C LEU A 81 -26.09 -20.99 -11.92
N GLY A 82 -24.85 -21.34 -12.24
CA GLY A 82 -23.67 -20.51 -11.98
C GLY A 82 -23.11 -20.60 -10.56
N PHE A 83 -23.68 -21.45 -9.69
CA PHE A 83 -23.14 -21.73 -8.37
C PHE A 83 -22.02 -22.79 -8.45
N ALA A 84 -20.81 -22.33 -8.72
CA ALA A 84 -19.62 -23.19 -8.71
C ALA A 84 -19.19 -23.54 -7.28
N GLU A 85 -18.64 -24.73 -7.09
CA GLU A 85 -18.11 -25.11 -5.78
C GLU A 85 -16.96 -24.17 -5.37
N PRO A 86 -17.06 -23.51 -4.20
CA PRO A 86 -16.05 -22.57 -3.77
C PRO A 86 -14.72 -23.27 -3.48
N ARG A 87 -13.68 -22.81 -4.15
CA ARG A 87 -12.29 -23.20 -3.87
C ARG A 87 -11.77 -22.40 -2.68
N THR A 88 -12.19 -22.76 -1.46
CA THR A 88 -11.55 -22.22 -0.26
C THR A 88 -10.16 -22.83 -0.15
N ARG A 89 -9.12 -22.10 -0.57
CA ARG A 89 -7.74 -22.52 -0.30
C ARG A 89 -7.58 -22.66 1.21
N ALA A 90 -7.08 -23.80 1.66
CA ALA A 90 -6.73 -23.97 3.06
C ALA A 90 -5.66 -22.92 3.40
N ARG A 91 -6.00 -21.98 4.29
CA ARG A 91 -5.02 -21.02 4.80
C ARG A 91 -4.01 -21.84 5.59
N ARG A 92 -2.78 -21.95 5.06
CA ARG A 92 -1.69 -22.63 5.74
C ARG A 92 -1.37 -21.82 7.01
N THR A 93 -1.88 -22.25 8.15
CA THR A 93 -1.48 -21.73 9.45
C THR A 93 -0.02 -22.07 9.65
N LYS A 94 0.85 -21.05 9.74
CA LYS A 94 2.22 -21.26 10.20
C LYS A 94 2.11 -21.73 11.67
N PRO A 95 2.68 -22.89 12.05
CA PRO A 95 2.71 -23.27 13.46
C PRO A 95 3.46 -22.19 14.24
N ALA A 96 2.91 -21.79 15.38
CA ALA A 96 3.63 -20.94 16.33
C ALA A 96 4.86 -21.71 16.81
N SER A 97 6.04 -21.17 16.56
CA SER A 97 7.29 -21.57 17.22
C SER A 97 7.44 -20.80 18.52
#